data_AF-A0A355VUU3-F1
#
_entry.id   AF-A0A355VUU3-F1
#
_cell.length_a   1.000
_cell.length_b   1.000
_cell.length_c   1.000
_cell.angle_alpha   90.00
_cell.angle_beta   90.00
_cell.angle_gamma   90.00
#
_symmetry.space_group_name_H-M   'P 1'
#
loop_
_entity.id
_entity.type
_entity.pdbx_description
1 polymer ?
#
loop_
_entity_poly.entity_id
_entity_poly.type
_entity_poly.pdbx_seq_one_letter_code
_entity_poly.pdbx_strand_id
1 'polypeptide(L)'
;MTERSFYLNPNLFFLFEKDAFCLWNYGAHEQFEIEKDLITLLMDISQNKEIDSNNPHLADLLENDVVRTAPYDSKPWGWDQLSRIFHRGTQNVPELQEKRSKQEMIHDFIGFSEGYSQRKETHDKQDVLQKDSNSIKLSKVDANINTLGFVDTLKTRFTSRHFSGETISENNFSTVLFYTFGEIHDKWEGIEDTVDLIGVRKSSPSAGGIHSIQAYVTVFNVEGIESGLYLYDPKDHSLGLIHAVVDRTPRL
;
A
#
# COMPACT_ATOMS: atom_id res chain seq x y z
N MET A 1 -4.47 -14.70 41.87
CA MET A 1 -3.57 -14.38 40.75
C MET A 1 -2.28 -13.93 41.38
N THR A 2 -1.15 -14.56 41.06
CA THR A 2 0.17 -14.14 41.54
C THR A 2 0.46 -12.76 40.96
N GLU A 3 0.82 -11.81 41.81
CA GLU A 3 1.17 -10.45 41.39
C GLU A 3 2.45 -10.51 40.55
N ARG A 4 2.44 -9.89 39.35
CA ARG A 4 3.62 -9.85 38.49
C ARG A 4 4.47 -8.64 38.87
N SER A 5 5.77 -8.87 39.07
CA SER A 5 6.74 -7.79 39.35
C SER A 5 7.10 -6.98 38.11
N PHE A 6 7.05 -7.61 36.93
CA PHE A 6 7.39 -6.99 35.65
C PHE A 6 6.38 -7.38 34.56
N TYR A 7 6.14 -6.45 33.64
CA TYR A 7 5.23 -6.57 32.52
C TYR A 7 6.03 -6.32 31.24
N LEU A 8 5.90 -7.20 30.25
CA LEU A 8 6.51 -7.02 28.93
C LEU A 8 5.70 -6.02 28.11
N ASN A 9 6.40 -5.16 27.35
CA ASN A 9 5.73 -4.27 26.42
C ASN A 9 4.99 -5.10 25.35
N PRO A 10 3.69 -4.87 25.15
CA PRO A 10 2.92 -5.61 24.14
C PRO A 10 3.31 -5.22 22.71
N ASN A 11 4.08 -4.14 22.50
CA ASN A 11 4.49 -3.65 21.20
C ASN A 11 5.89 -4.11 20.77
N LEU A 12 6.23 -5.35 21.12
CA LEU A 12 7.52 -5.95 20.80
C LEU A 12 7.39 -7.04 19.73
N PHE A 13 8.34 -7.09 18.80
CA PHE A 13 8.59 -8.28 17.98
C PHE A 13 10.09 -8.47 17.73
N PHE A 14 10.49 -9.67 17.34
CA PHE A 14 11.88 -9.99 17.00
C PHE A 14 12.04 -10.13 15.49
N LEU A 15 13.20 -9.71 14.97
CA LEU A 15 13.58 -9.92 13.58
C LEU A 15 15.08 -10.20 13.46
N PHE A 16 15.50 -10.71 12.30
CA PHE A 16 16.91 -10.81 11.95
C PHE A 16 17.24 -9.74 10.91
N GLU A 17 18.26 -8.93 11.16
CA GLU A 17 18.72 -7.88 10.24
C GLU A 17 20.24 -7.84 10.20
N LYS A 18 20.84 -7.96 8.99
CA LYS A 18 22.29 -7.91 8.77
C LYS A 18 23.09 -8.80 9.74
N ASP A 19 22.66 -10.05 9.87
CA ASP A 19 23.22 -11.08 10.77
C ASP A 19 23.06 -10.80 12.28
N ALA A 20 22.35 -9.74 12.67
CA ALA A 20 21.99 -9.44 14.05
C ALA A 20 20.58 -9.96 14.40
N PHE A 21 20.39 -10.34 15.67
CA PHE A 21 19.06 -10.64 16.22
C PHE A 21 18.53 -9.41 16.95
N CYS A 22 17.45 -8.84 16.43
CA CYS A 22 16.95 -7.54 16.85
C CYS A 22 15.61 -7.67 17.56
N LEU A 23 15.46 -6.92 18.65
CA LEU A 23 14.19 -6.62 19.28
C LEU A 23 13.70 -5.27 18.78
N TRP A 24 12.46 -5.23 18.30
CA TRP A 24 11.80 -4.02 17.85
C TRP A 24 10.71 -3.60 18.82
N ASN A 25 10.76 -2.36 19.28
CA ASN A 25 9.62 -1.67 19.90
C ASN A 25 8.89 -0.86 18.83
N TYR A 26 7.94 -1.48 18.14
CA TYR A 26 7.21 -0.84 17.04
C TYR A 26 6.25 0.26 17.50
N GLY A 27 5.99 0.38 18.81
CA GLY A 27 5.23 1.48 19.37
C GLY A 27 6.06 2.78 19.45
N ALA A 28 7.36 2.65 19.70
CA ALA A 28 8.30 3.77 19.80
C ALA A 28 9.16 3.96 18.54
N HIS A 29 9.12 3.02 17.59
CA HIS A 29 9.99 2.97 16.41
C HIS A 29 11.49 2.81 16.77
N GLU A 30 11.76 2.05 17.83
CA GLU A 30 13.12 1.79 18.32
C GLU A 30 13.54 0.34 18.07
N GLN A 31 14.83 0.15 17.83
CA GLN A 31 15.43 -1.14 17.53
C GLN A 31 16.64 -1.37 18.42
N PHE A 32 16.75 -2.59 18.92
CA PHE A 32 17.83 -3.01 19.80
C PHE A 32 18.41 -4.32 19.27
N GLU A 33 19.72 -4.39 19.09
CA GLU A 33 20.40 -5.68 18.98
C GLU A 33 20.34 -6.36 20.34
N ILE A 34 19.92 -7.62 20.39
CA ILE A 34 19.66 -8.31 21.65
C ILE A 34 20.51 -9.57 21.80
N GLU A 35 21.22 -9.63 22.92
CA GLU A 35 22.09 -10.76 23.26
C GLU A 35 21.30 -11.88 23.96
N LYS A 36 21.93 -13.07 24.04
CA LYS A 36 21.32 -14.27 24.62
C LYS A 36 20.83 -14.09 26.06
N ASP A 37 21.56 -13.32 26.87
CA ASP A 37 21.24 -13.13 28.29
C ASP A 37 19.98 -12.28 28.46
N LEU A 38 19.81 -11.24 27.64
CA LEU A 38 18.59 -10.43 27.57
C LEU A 38 17.38 -11.26 27.12
N ILE A 39 17.54 -12.14 26.12
CA ILE A 39 16.47 -13.05 25.67
C ILE A 39 16.02 -13.96 26.81
N THR A 40 16.99 -14.53 27.55
CA THR A 40 16.72 -15.43 28.67
C THR A 40 15.92 -14.68 29.75
N LEU A 41 16.31 -13.44 30.05
CA LEU A 41 15.59 -12.58 30.99
C LEU A 41 14.16 -12.28 30.53
N LEU A 42 13.94 -11.94 29.26
CA LEU A 42 12.59 -11.72 28.71
C LEU A 42 11.72 -12.98 28.79
N MET A 43 12.30 -14.17 28.54
CA MET A 43 11.61 -15.45 28.67
C MET A 43 11.22 -15.70 30.14
N ASP A 44 12.12 -15.44 31.08
CA ASP A 44 11.86 -15.61 32.52
C ASP A 44 10.75 -14.67 33.00
N ILE A 45 10.75 -13.41 32.54
CA ILE A 45 9.69 -12.43 32.80
C ILE A 45 8.36 -12.91 32.20
N SER A 46 8.35 -13.43 30.96
CA SER A 46 7.14 -13.92 30.30
C SER A 46 6.48 -15.09 31.06
N GLN A 47 7.31 -15.89 31.73
CA GLN A 47 6.91 -17.04 32.55
C GLN A 47 6.59 -16.66 34.00
N ASN A 48 6.65 -15.36 34.34
CA ASN A 48 6.43 -14.84 35.69
C ASN A 48 7.34 -15.49 36.75
N LYS A 49 8.61 -15.71 36.39
CA LYS A 49 9.64 -16.14 37.35
C LYS A 49 10.06 -14.96 38.21
N GLU A 50 10.61 -15.28 39.39
CA GLU A 50 11.27 -14.30 40.24
C GLU A 50 12.53 -13.80 39.55
N ILE A 51 12.65 -12.47 39.42
CA ILE A 51 13.77 -11.82 38.75
C ILE A 51 14.61 -11.13 39.82
N ASP A 52 15.91 -11.40 39.83
CA ASP A 52 16.85 -10.67 40.69
C ASP A 52 16.85 -9.18 40.32
N SER A 53 16.54 -8.34 41.30
CA SER A 53 16.54 -6.89 41.13
C SER A 53 17.94 -6.32 40.83
N ASN A 54 19.01 -7.07 41.10
CA ASN A 54 20.39 -6.72 40.76
C ASN A 54 20.82 -7.24 39.38
N ASN A 55 19.91 -7.84 38.60
CA ASN A 55 20.25 -8.31 37.26
C ASN A 55 20.77 -7.11 36.42
N PRO A 56 21.99 -7.19 35.86
CA PRO A 56 22.64 -6.06 35.20
C PRO A 56 21.88 -5.57 33.96
N HIS A 57 21.08 -6.43 33.33
CA HIS A 57 20.32 -6.12 32.12
C HIS A 57 18.91 -5.58 32.39
N LEU A 58 18.42 -5.69 33.63
CA LEU A 58 17.07 -5.25 33.97
C LEU A 58 16.92 -3.73 33.86
N ALA A 59 17.97 -2.98 34.21
CA ALA A 59 18.00 -1.52 34.08
C ALA A 59 17.81 -1.10 32.62
N ASP A 60 18.56 -1.72 31.70
CA ASP A 60 18.48 -1.42 30.26
C ASP A 60 17.08 -1.73 29.71
N LEU A 61 16.48 -2.86 30.08
CA LEU A 61 15.13 -3.21 29.64
C LEU A 61 14.06 -2.22 30.14
N LEU A 62 14.23 -1.69 31.36
CA LEU A 62 13.33 -0.69 31.94
C LEU A 62 13.51 0.69 31.28
N GLU A 63 14.76 1.10 31.04
CA GLU A 63 15.08 2.37 30.39
C GLU A 63 14.52 2.45 28.97
N ASN A 64 14.60 1.35 28.22
CA ASN A 64 14.18 1.27 26.81
C ASN A 64 12.70 0.85 26.63
N ASP A 65 11.89 0.93 27.69
CA ASP A 65 10.47 0.55 27.68
C ASP A 65 10.18 -0.86 27.09
N VAL A 66 11.12 -1.80 27.24
CA VAL A 66 10.91 -3.20 26.88
C VAL A 66 10.10 -3.91 27.96
N VAL A 67 10.33 -3.52 29.21
CA VAL A 67 9.57 -3.98 30.39
C VAL A 67 9.18 -2.80 31.28
N ARG A 68 8.12 -2.97 32.08
CA ARG A 68 7.71 -2.02 33.13
C ARG A 68 7.41 -2.75 34.44
N THR A 69 7.49 -2.01 35.54
CA THR A 69 7.04 -2.46 36.88
C THR A 69 5.53 -2.32 37.09
N ALA A 70 4.84 -1.67 36.16
CA ALA A 70 3.38 -1.53 36.13
C ALA A 70 2.81 -2.10 34.83
N PRO A 71 1.55 -2.57 34.83
CA PRO A 71 0.89 -3.05 33.61
C PRO A 71 0.85 -1.99 32.50
N TYR A 72 1.00 -2.42 31.25
CA TYR A 72 0.74 -1.56 30.08
C TYR A 72 -0.76 -1.38 29.86
N ASP A 73 -1.16 -0.19 29.41
CA ASP A 73 -2.53 0.07 28.99
C ASP A 73 -2.90 -0.83 27.79
N SER A 74 -3.72 -1.84 28.05
CA SER A 74 -4.24 -2.73 27.00
C SER A 74 -5.68 -2.38 26.68
N LYS A 75 -5.90 -1.58 25.64
CA LYS A 75 -7.21 -1.57 24.98
C LYS A 75 -7.33 -2.86 24.16
N PRO A 76 -8.43 -3.62 24.27
CA PRO A 76 -8.62 -4.83 23.47
C PRO A 76 -8.43 -4.54 21.98
N TRP A 77 -7.48 -5.24 21.35
CA TRP A 77 -7.30 -5.22 19.91
C TRP A 77 -8.20 -6.29 19.31
N GLY A 78 -9.16 -5.89 18.48
CA GLY A 78 -10.21 -6.79 17.98
C GLY A 78 -9.81 -7.63 16.75
N TRP A 79 -8.61 -7.42 16.19
CA TRP A 79 -8.14 -8.04 14.94
C TRP A 79 -6.87 -8.87 15.19
N ASP A 80 -6.23 -9.39 14.13
CA ASP A 80 -4.99 -10.16 14.25
C ASP A 80 -3.76 -9.29 14.61
N GLN A 81 -2.68 -9.93 15.02
CA GLN A 81 -1.46 -9.27 15.49
C GLN A 81 -0.69 -8.55 14.38
N LEU A 82 -0.67 -9.06 13.15
CA LEU A 82 0.03 -8.42 12.04
C LEU A 82 -0.66 -7.09 11.68
N SER A 83 -1.99 -7.08 11.68
CA SER A 83 -2.77 -5.86 11.54
C SER A 83 -2.45 -4.83 12.63
N ARG A 84 -2.17 -5.28 13.87
CA ARG A 84 -1.77 -4.39 14.98
C ARG A 84 -0.40 -3.77 14.73
N ILE A 85 0.56 -4.58 14.35
CA ILE A 85 1.94 -4.15 14.05
C ILE A 85 1.90 -3.14 12.91
N PHE A 86 1.18 -3.42 11.82
CA PHE A 86 1.01 -2.47 10.72
C PHE A 86 0.39 -1.16 11.19
N HIS A 87 -0.78 -1.22 11.85
CA HIS A 87 -1.50 -0.03 12.29
C HIS A 87 -0.66 0.90 13.17
N ARG A 88 0.07 0.33 14.15
CA ARG A 88 0.89 1.12 15.08
C ARG A 88 2.22 1.52 14.46
N GLY A 89 2.89 0.61 13.77
CA GLY A 89 4.19 0.82 13.14
C GLY A 89 4.15 1.75 11.93
N THR A 90 2.99 2.07 11.36
CA THR A 90 2.86 3.11 10.32
C THR A 90 2.32 4.44 10.85
N GLN A 91 2.07 4.56 12.15
CA GLN A 91 1.62 5.79 12.80
C GLN A 91 2.79 6.54 13.44
N ASN A 92 2.71 7.87 13.46
CA ASN A 92 3.66 8.74 14.17
C ASN A 92 5.14 8.46 13.84
N VAL A 93 5.42 8.10 12.59
CA VAL A 93 6.76 7.81 12.08
C VAL A 93 7.69 8.99 12.42
N PRO A 94 8.75 8.79 13.24
CA PRO A 94 9.57 9.86 13.80
C PRO A 94 10.10 10.83 12.75
N GLU A 95 10.53 10.31 11.61
CA GLU A 95 11.04 11.07 10.47
C GLU A 95 10.01 12.12 10.03
N LEU A 96 8.72 11.79 10.03
CA LEU A 96 7.63 12.70 9.63
C LEU A 96 7.19 13.66 10.75
N GLN A 97 7.65 13.46 12.00
CA GLN A 97 7.31 14.29 13.16
C GLN A 97 8.35 15.37 13.45
N GLU A 98 9.59 15.22 12.96
CA GLU A 98 10.63 16.23 13.13
C GLU A 98 10.26 17.55 12.45
N LYS A 99 10.39 18.65 13.20
CA LYS A 99 10.21 20.01 12.66
C LYS A 99 11.38 20.34 11.74
N ARG A 100 11.18 20.10 10.45
CA ARG A 100 12.15 20.43 9.40
C ARG A 100 11.87 21.80 8.81
N SER A 101 12.92 22.52 8.46
CA SER A 101 12.82 23.73 7.66
C SER A 101 12.33 23.40 6.25
N LYS A 102 11.81 24.41 5.53
CA LYS A 102 11.39 24.24 4.14
C LYS A 102 12.53 23.78 3.24
N GLN A 103 13.75 24.27 3.50
CA GLN A 103 14.95 23.93 2.76
C GLN A 103 15.35 22.47 2.94
N GLU A 104 15.32 21.96 4.17
CA GLU A 104 15.61 20.55 4.47
C GLU A 104 14.58 19.63 3.80
N MET A 105 13.29 19.96 3.90
CA MET A 105 12.25 19.16 3.21
C MET A 105 12.44 19.11 1.69
N ILE A 106 12.84 20.22 1.07
CA ILE A 106 13.13 20.28 -0.37
C ILE A 106 14.36 19.42 -0.70
N HIS A 107 15.43 19.54 0.09
CA HIS A 107 16.66 18.77 -0.10
C HIS A 107 16.40 17.26 0.00
N ASP A 108 15.69 16.82 1.04
CA ASP A 108 15.33 15.41 1.24
C ASP A 108 14.48 14.88 0.09
N PHE A 109 13.49 15.67 -0.34
CA PHE A 109 12.61 15.29 -1.45
C PHE A 109 13.37 15.14 -2.77
N ILE A 110 14.30 16.06 -3.06
CA ILE A 110 15.18 15.98 -4.24
C ILE A 110 16.05 14.72 -4.14
N GLY A 111 16.75 14.52 -3.01
CA GLY A 111 17.62 13.35 -2.82
C GLY A 111 16.87 12.02 -2.94
N PHE A 112 15.65 11.93 -2.38
CA PHE A 112 14.79 10.77 -2.56
C PHE A 112 14.43 10.54 -4.03
N SER A 113 14.06 11.61 -4.75
CA SER A 113 13.67 11.56 -6.15
C SER A 113 14.83 11.16 -7.06
N GLU A 114 16.03 11.70 -6.84
CA GLU A 114 17.25 11.34 -7.56
C GLU A 114 17.63 9.88 -7.32
N GLY A 115 17.61 9.43 -6.06
CA GLY A 115 17.87 8.03 -5.72
C GLY A 115 16.84 7.07 -6.31
N TYR A 116 15.57 7.48 -6.39
CA TYR A 116 14.53 6.71 -7.07
C TYR A 116 14.78 6.63 -8.59
N SER A 117 15.13 7.76 -9.23
CA SER A 117 15.43 7.81 -10.67
C SER A 117 16.54 6.84 -11.06
N GLN A 118 17.62 6.78 -10.26
CA GLN A 118 18.73 5.84 -10.48
C GLN A 118 18.32 4.36 -10.36
N ARG A 119 17.29 4.05 -9.56
CA ARG A 119 16.75 2.67 -9.41
C ARG A 119 15.70 2.31 -10.46
N LYS A 120 15.13 3.31 -11.15
CA LYS A 120 14.04 3.14 -12.12
C LYS A 120 14.43 2.25 -13.31
N GLU A 121 15.73 2.16 -13.62
CA GLU A 121 16.26 1.36 -14.74
C GLU A 121 15.92 -0.14 -14.66
N THR A 122 15.48 -0.69 -13.52
CA THR A 122 15.24 -2.13 -13.37
C THR A 122 13.81 -2.61 -13.62
N HIS A 123 12.84 -1.71 -13.83
CA HIS A 123 11.43 -2.09 -14.00
C HIS A 123 10.79 -1.35 -15.17
N ASP A 124 11.27 -1.64 -16.37
CA ASP A 124 10.58 -1.20 -17.57
C ASP A 124 9.18 -1.84 -17.60
N LYS A 125 8.14 -1.02 -17.53
CA LYS A 125 6.72 -1.41 -17.57
C LYS A 125 6.32 -2.16 -18.86
N GLN A 126 7.29 -2.38 -19.75
CA GLN A 126 7.13 -2.96 -21.07
C GLN A 126 7.12 -4.50 -21.08
N ASP A 127 7.61 -5.19 -20.04
CA ASP A 127 7.72 -6.65 -20.10
C ASP A 127 6.39 -7.42 -19.91
N VAL A 128 5.36 -6.79 -19.33
CA VAL A 128 4.05 -7.48 -19.14
C VAL A 128 3.16 -7.37 -20.38
N LEU A 129 3.33 -6.32 -21.18
CA LEU A 129 2.60 -6.14 -22.42
C LEU A 129 3.43 -6.80 -23.53
N GLN A 130 3.08 -8.03 -23.94
CA GLN A 130 3.44 -8.50 -25.28
C GLN A 130 2.75 -7.56 -26.29
N LYS A 131 3.39 -6.41 -26.59
CA LYS A 131 2.79 -5.29 -27.32
C LYS A 131 2.48 -5.62 -28.79
N ASP A 132 3.04 -6.70 -29.31
CA ASP A 132 3.07 -7.06 -30.74
C ASP A 132 1.72 -7.19 -31.51
N SER A 133 0.73 -7.94 -30.99
CA SER A 133 -0.29 -8.52 -31.91
C SER A 133 -1.75 -8.56 -31.44
N ASN A 134 -2.05 -8.46 -30.15
CA ASN A 134 -3.42 -8.68 -29.63
C ASN A 134 -3.98 -7.50 -28.83
N SER A 135 -3.50 -6.28 -29.09
CA SER A 135 -4.05 -5.07 -28.45
C SER A 135 -5.36 -4.63 -29.10
N ILE A 136 -6.41 -4.48 -28.29
CA ILE A 136 -7.73 -3.99 -28.72
C ILE A 136 -7.82 -2.51 -28.39
N LYS A 137 -7.90 -1.66 -29.40
CA LYS A 137 -8.12 -0.22 -29.20
C LYS A 137 -9.58 0.03 -28.82
N LEU A 138 -9.80 0.73 -27.71
CA LEU A 138 -11.14 1.10 -27.28
C LEU A 138 -11.62 2.37 -27.98
N SER A 139 -12.94 2.50 -28.13
CA SER A 139 -13.55 3.70 -28.71
C SER A 139 -13.24 4.92 -27.88
N LYS A 140 -13.01 6.07 -28.53
CA LYS A 140 -12.84 7.34 -27.81
C LYS A 140 -14.10 7.67 -27.02
N VAL A 141 -13.91 8.17 -25.80
CA VAL A 141 -15.01 8.61 -24.95
C VAL A 141 -15.69 9.84 -25.53
N ASP A 142 -17.02 9.81 -25.57
CA ASP A 142 -17.83 10.96 -25.95
C ASP A 142 -17.72 12.06 -24.89
N ALA A 143 -17.26 13.24 -25.30
CA ALA A 143 -17.15 14.41 -24.43
C ALA A 143 -18.52 14.97 -24.00
N ASN A 144 -19.61 14.62 -24.70
CA ASN A 144 -20.96 15.13 -24.44
C ASN A 144 -21.86 14.10 -23.74
N ILE A 145 -21.28 13.11 -23.06
CA ILE A 145 -22.04 12.16 -22.24
C ILE A 145 -22.97 12.91 -21.27
N ASN A 146 -24.27 12.58 -21.34
CA ASN A 146 -25.24 13.09 -20.39
C ASN A 146 -25.11 12.32 -19.06
N THR A 147 -24.57 12.97 -18.03
CA THR A 147 -24.39 12.39 -16.70
C THR A 147 -25.34 13.01 -15.68
N LEU A 148 -25.60 12.27 -14.60
CA LEU A 148 -26.16 12.87 -13.39
C LEU A 148 -25.21 13.91 -12.81
N GLY A 149 -25.76 14.90 -12.10
CA GLY A 149 -24.96 15.83 -11.31
C GLY A 149 -24.23 15.11 -10.18
N PHE A 150 -23.16 15.73 -9.66
CA PHE A 150 -22.34 15.15 -8.59
C PHE A 150 -23.16 14.78 -7.35
N VAL A 151 -23.99 15.71 -6.86
CA VAL A 151 -24.82 15.50 -5.66
C VAL A 151 -25.83 14.37 -5.86
N ASP A 152 -26.46 14.30 -7.03
CA ASP A 152 -27.45 13.25 -7.34
C ASP A 152 -26.79 11.88 -7.50
N THR A 153 -25.59 11.84 -8.07
CA THR A 153 -24.76 10.64 -8.15
C THR A 153 -24.45 10.11 -6.74
N LEU A 154 -24.03 10.98 -5.82
CA LEU A 154 -23.75 10.58 -4.43
C LEU A 154 -24.97 10.02 -3.71
N LYS A 155 -26.15 10.64 -3.91
CA LYS A 155 -27.41 10.22 -3.28
C LYS A 155 -27.94 8.90 -3.84
N THR A 156 -27.77 8.69 -5.14
CA THR A 156 -28.31 7.50 -5.82
C THR A 156 -27.32 6.33 -5.88
N ARG A 157 -26.04 6.55 -5.58
CA ARG A 157 -25.03 5.48 -5.55
C ARG A 157 -25.42 4.39 -4.56
N PHE A 158 -25.45 3.17 -5.06
CA PHE A 158 -25.61 1.95 -4.27
C PHE A 158 -24.65 0.86 -4.78
N THR A 159 -24.51 -0.21 -4.02
CA THR A 159 -23.67 -1.36 -4.40
C THR A 159 -24.58 -2.48 -4.86
N SER A 160 -24.54 -2.84 -6.14
CA SER A 160 -25.22 -4.03 -6.66
C SER A 160 -24.29 -5.23 -6.72
N ARG A 161 -24.83 -6.42 -6.47
CA ARG A 161 -24.21 -7.72 -6.77
C ARG A 161 -25.10 -8.59 -7.68
N HIS A 162 -26.18 -8.01 -8.19
CA HIS A 162 -27.11 -8.64 -9.11
C HIS A 162 -27.04 -7.89 -10.45
N PHE A 163 -26.71 -8.61 -11.51
CA PHE A 163 -26.50 -8.07 -12.86
C PHE A 163 -27.45 -8.79 -13.83
N SER A 164 -27.99 -8.09 -14.83
CA SER A 164 -28.92 -8.68 -15.80
C SER A 164 -28.28 -9.75 -16.68
N GLY A 165 -26.94 -9.75 -16.78
CA GLY A 165 -26.18 -10.62 -17.68
C GLY A 165 -26.21 -10.17 -19.14
N GLU A 166 -26.94 -9.10 -19.45
CA GLU A 166 -27.03 -8.52 -20.79
C GLU A 166 -25.67 -7.97 -21.23
N THR A 167 -25.48 -7.93 -22.55
CA THR A 167 -24.26 -7.40 -23.15
C THR A 167 -24.18 -5.91 -22.94
N ILE A 168 -23.02 -5.43 -22.46
CA ILE A 168 -22.73 -4.01 -22.35
C ILE A 168 -22.11 -3.54 -23.68
N SER A 169 -22.51 -2.37 -24.17
CA SER A 169 -21.89 -1.79 -25.35
C SER A 169 -20.42 -1.44 -25.09
N GLU A 170 -19.57 -1.59 -26.12
CA GLU A 170 -18.15 -1.24 -26.02
C GLU A 170 -17.96 0.22 -25.61
N ASN A 171 -18.78 1.15 -26.13
CA ASN A 171 -18.72 2.56 -25.76
C ASN A 171 -18.94 2.82 -24.25
N ASN A 172 -19.93 2.16 -23.64
CA ASN A 172 -20.18 2.31 -22.20
C ASN A 172 -19.02 1.72 -21.38
N PHE A 173 -18.52 0.55 -21.81
CA PHE A 173 -17.38 -0.11 -21.19
C PHE A 173 -16.10 0.76 -21.27
N SER A 174 -15.80 1.27 -22.46
CA SER A 174 -14.70 2.21 -22.73
C SER A 174 -14.79 3.45 -21.84
N THR A 175 -15.97 4.08 -21.78
CA THR A 175 -16.21 5.28 -20.98
C THR A 175 -15.93 5.07 -19.50
N VAL A 176 -16.41 3.96 -18.94
CA VAL A 176 -16.16 3.62 -17.53
C VAL A 176 -14.67 3.40 -17.28
N LEU A 177 -13.97 2.65 -18.14
CA LEU A 177 -12.54 2.41 -17.98
C LEU A 177 -11.72 3.69 -18.09
N PHE A 178 -12.01 4.53 -19.07
CA PHE A 178 -11.30 5.79 -19.28
C PHE A 178 -11.45 6.73 -18.09
N TYR A 179 -12.68 6.98 -17.62
CA TYR A 179 -12.89 7.89 -16.50
C TYR A 179 -12.45 7.31 -15.15
N THR A 180 -12.20 6.00 -15.05
CA THR A 180 -11.68 5.38 -13.82
C THR A 180 -10.15 5.30 -13.80
N PHE A 181 -9.53 4.92 -14.93
CA PHE A 181 -8.12 4.56 -14.99
C PHE A 181 -7.31 5.25 -16.09
N GLY A 182 -7.98 5.92 -17.02
CA GLY A 182 -7.34 6.64 -18.14
C GLY A 182 -6.57 7.89 -17.69
N GLU A 183 -5.68 8.35 -18.56
CA GLU A 183 -5.04 9.65 -18.45
C GLU A 183 -6.00 10.70 -19.00
N ILE A 184 -6.61 11.50 -18.11
CA ILE A 184 -7.75 12.37 -18.45
C ILE A 184 -7.30 13.81 -18.73
N HIS A 185 -6.17 14.21 -18.16
CA HIS A 185 -5.65 15.56 -18.37
C HIS A 185 -4.45 15.56 -19.30
N ASP A 186 -4.30 16.68 -20.01
CA ASP A 186 -3.11 16.96 -20.79
C ASP A 186 -1.84 17.01 -19.94
N LYS A 187 -0.70 17.03 -20.65
CA LYS A 187 0.62 17.20 -20.06
C LYS A 187 0.64 18.38 -19.08
N TRP A 188 1.51 18.27 -18.10
CA TRP A 188 1.72 19.32 -17.12
C TRP A 188 2.28 20.56 -17.80
N GLU A 189 1.63 21.71 -17.58
CA GLU A 189 2.12 22.99 -18.07
C GLU A 189 3.28 23.50 -17.21
N GLY A 190 4.27 24.15 -17.83
CA GLY A 190 5.39 24.76 -17.11
C GLY A 190 6.48 23.80 -16.64
N ILE A 191 6.47 22.55 -17.12
CA ILE A 191 7.56 21.59 -16.92
C ILE A 191 8.53 21.69 -18.11
N GLU A 192 9.83 21.84 -17.81
CA GLU A 192 10.88 21.83 -18.84
C GLU A 192 10.96 20.43 -19.50
N ASP A 193 11.21 20.38 -20.81
CA ASP A 193 11.32 19.12 -21.57
C ASP A 193 12.45 18.20 -21.06
N THR A 194 13.39 18.73 -20.27
CA THR A 194 14.50 18.02 -19.64
C THR A 194 14.08 17.18 -18.43
N VAL A 195 12.87 17.39 -17.90
CA VAL A 195 12.36 16.68 -16.73
C VAL A 195 11.72 15.36 -17.17
N ASP A 196 12.30 14.23 -16.75
CA ASP A 196 11.70 12.89 -16.91
C ASP A 196 10.50 12.74 -15.98
N LEU A 197 9.34 13.21 -16.46
CA LEU A 197 8.10 13.17 -15.71
C LEU A 197 7.52 11.74 -15.70
N ILE A 198 7.57 11.12 -14.52
CA ILE A 198 6.96 9.80 -14.26
C ILE A 198 5.44 9.92 -13.98
N GLY A 199 5.02 11.08 -13.46
CA GLY A 199 3.66 11.29 -12.98
C GLY A 199 2.64 11.42 -14.12
N VAL A 200 1.47 10.80 -13.93
CA VAL A 200 0.34 10.87 -14.86
C VAL A 200 -0.86 11.52 -14.18
N ARG A 201 -1.76 12.11 -14.97
CA ARG A 201 -2.92 12.82 -14.44
C ARG A 201 -4.21 12.04 -14.71
N LYS A 202 -4.76 11.45 -13.66
CA LYS A 202 -6.02 10.68 -13.69
C LYS A 202 -7.12 11.36 -12.88
N SER A 203 -8.34 10.84 -12.96
CA SER A 203 -9.50 11.33 -12.20
C SER A 203 -9.40 11.08 -10.70
N SER A 204 -8.54 10.14 -10.28
CA SER A 204 -8.30 9.83 -8.87
C SER A 204 -7.01 10.48 -8.39
N PRO A 205 -6.93 10.88 -7.12
CA PRO A 205 -5.67 11.33 -6.53
C PRO A 205 -4.73 10.15 -6.29
N SER A 206 -3.42 10.37 -6.45
CA SER A 206 -2.36 9.45 -6.05
C SER A 206 -1.24 10.23 -5.36
N ALA A 207 -0.71 9.68 -4.27
CA ALA A 207 0.50 10.23 -3.64
C ALA A 207 1.63 10.33 -4.69
N GLY A 208 2.27 11.50 -4.77
CA GLY A 208 3.32 11.80 -5.75
C GLY A 208 2.88 11.82 -7.22
N GLY A 209 1.59 11.63 -7.54
CA GLY A 209 1.09 11.57 -8.93
C GLY A 209 1.58 10.36 -9.74
N ILE A 210 2.19 9.36 -9.10
CA ILE A 210 2.87 8.24 -9.79
C ILE A 210 1.87 7.20 -10.31
N HIS A 211 0.72 7.03 -9.64
CA HIS A 211 -0.30 6.03 -9.97
C HIS A 211 0.29 4.61 -10.15
N SER A 212 0.78 4.02 -9.05
CA SER A 212 1.40 2.68 -9.03
C SER A 212 0.42 1.51 -9.27
N ILE A 213 -0.86 1.79 -9.48
CA ILE A 213 -1.91 0.78 -9.70
C ILE A 213 -2.10 0.54 -11.20
N GLN A 214 -2.16 -0.74 -11.57
CA GLN A 214 -2.54 -1.21 -12.92
C GLN A 214 -3.98 -1.73 -12.90
N ALA A 215 -4.68 -1.58 -14.03
CA ALA A 215 -6.05 -2.04 -14.18
C ALA A 215 -6.10 -3.34 -15.00
N TYR A 216 -6.34 -4.45 -14.33
CA TYR A 216 -6.66 -5.73 -14.96
C TYR A 216 -8.17 -5.87 -15.06
N VAL A 217 -8.67 -6.18 -16.24
CA VAL A 217 -10.09 -6.21 -16.56
C VAL A 217 -10.46 -7.59 -17.07
N THR A 218 -11.33 -8.26 -16.33
CA THR A 218 -11.93 -9.52 -16.75
C THR A 218 -13.20 -9.22 -17.56
N VAL A 219 -13.14 -9.41 -18.86
CA VAL A 219 -14.26 -9.20 -19.78
C VAL A 219 -15.09 -10.49 -19.88
N PHE A 220 -16.39 -10.37 -19.63
CA PHE A 220 -17.33 -11.48 -19.78
C PHE A 220 -18.29 -11.27 -20.96
N ASN A 221 -18.98 -10.13 -21.02
CA ASN A 221 -20.03 -9.88 -22.01
C ASN A 221 -20.04 -8.40 -22.44
N VAL A 222 -19.05 -8.03 -23.27
CA VAL A 222 -18.94 -6.70 -23.89
C VAL A 222 -19.01 -6.88 -25.40
N GLU A 223 -19.78 -6.02 -26.06
CA GLU A 223 -19.92 -6.05 -27.51
C GLU A 223 -18.56 -5.92 -28.21
N GLY A 224 -18.27 -6.79 -29.17
CA GLY A 224 -17.04 -6.72 -29.98
C GLY A 224 -15.73 -7.05 -29.25
N ILE A 225 -15.77 -7.39 -27.96
CA ILE A 225 -14.59 -7.79 -27.18
C ILE A 225 -14.79 -9.21 -26.67
N GLU A 226 -13.83 -10.09 -26.99
CA GLU A 226 -13.87 -11.48 -26.54
C GLU A 226 -13.76 -11.61 -25.02
N SER A 227 -14.27 -12.71 -24.46
CA SER A 227 -14.14 -12.98 -23.04
C SER A 227 -12.70 -13.34 -22.69
N GLY A 228 -12.14 -12.68 -21.68
CA GLY A 228 -10.75 -12.85 -21.30
C GLY A 228 -10.31 -11.97 -20.15
N LEU A 229 -9.08 -12.17 -19.71
CA LEU A 229 -8.38 -11.25 -18.80
C LEU A 229 -7.50 -10.33 -19.63
N TYR A 230 -7.67 -9.02 -19.45
CA TYR A 230 -6.95 -7.98 -20.16
C TYR A 230 -6.23 -7.05 -19.18
N LEU A 231 -5.13 -6.46 -19.63
CA LEU A 231 -4.47 -5.33 -18.98
C LEU A 231 -4.83 -4.06 -19.75
N TYR A 232 -5.41 -3.08 -19.06
CA TYR A 232 -5.74 -1.79 -19.64
C TYR A 232 -4.51 -0.89 -19.70
N ASP A 233 -4.15 -0.43 -20.90
CA ASP A 233 -3.15 0.60 -21.14
C ASP A 233 -3.83 1.98 -21.09
N PRO A 234 -3.58 2.79 -20.05
CA PRO A 234 -4.23 4.08 -19.89
C PRO A 234 -3.71 5.16 -20.83
N LYS A 235 -2.48 5.01 -21.36
CA LYS A 235 -1.86 5.95 -22.29
C LYS A 235 -2.43 5.77 -23.69
N ASP A 236 -2.50 4.51 -24.11
CA ASP A 236 -3.02 4.17 -25.43
C ASP A 236 -4.53 3.91 -25.41
N HIS A 237 -5.21 3.95 -24.26
CA HIS A 237 -6.64 3.62 -24.14
C HIS A 237 -6.99 2.33 -24.90
N SER A 238 -6.32 1.24 -24.50
CA SER A 238 -6.40 -0.05 -25.16
C SER A 238 -6.34 -1.20 -24.16
N LEU A 239 -6.71 -2.40 -24.61
CA LEU A 239 -6.65 -3.63 -23.83
C LEU A 239 -5.61 -4.57 -24.43
N GLY A 240 -4.59 -4.94 -23.65
CA GLY A 240 -3.69 -6.05 -23.97
C GLY A 240 -4.24 -7.36 -23.40
N LEU A 241 -4.43 -8.38 -24.23
CA LEU A 241 -4.85 -9.71 -23.78
C LEU A 241 -3.77 -10.35 -22.91
N ILE A 242 -4.13 -10.76 -21.68
CA ILE A 242 -3.25 -11.50 -20.76
C ILE A 242 -3.59 -12.98 -20.77
N HIS A 243 -4.87 -13.34 -20.74
CA HIS A 243 -5.32 -14.73 -20.74
C HIS A 243 -6.64 -14.89 -21.48
N ALA A 244 -6.67 -15.79 -22.47
CA ALA A 244 -7.89 -16.16 -23.18
C ALA A 244 -8.74 -17.11 -22.31
N VAL A 245 -10.06 -16.92 -22.30
CA VAL A 245 -11.02 -17.74 -21.54
C VAL A 245 -10.98 -17.50 -20.03
N VAL A 246 -12.12 -17.08 -19.49
CA VAL A 246 -12.37 -17.02 -18.05
C VAL A 246 -13.51 -17.98 -17.78
N ASP A 247 -13.25 -19.01 -16.97
CA ASP A 247 -14.28 -19.96 -16.58
C ASP A 247 -15.42 -19.21 -15.86
N ARG A 248 -16.64 -19.33 -16.39
CA ARG A 248 -17.85 -18.72 -15.81
C ARG A 248 -18.45 -19.58 -14.71
N THR A 249 -17.89 -20.76 -14.44
CA THR A 249 -18.42 -21.68 -13.44
C THR A 249 -18.13 -21.13 -12.05
N PRO A 250 -19.15 -20.84 -11.22
CA PRO A 250 -18.93 -20.50 -9.83
C PRO A 250 -18.19 -21.66 -9.17
N ARG A 251 -17.00 -21.42 -8.62
CA ARG A 251 -16.39 -22.37 -7.69
C ARG A 251 -17.16 -22.24 -6.37
N LEU A 252 -18.05 -23.21 -6.14
CA LEU A 252 -18.72 -23.43 -4.85
C LEU A 252 -17.71 -23.86 -3.79
#